data_AF-A0A945KBF0-F1
#
_entry.id   AF-A0A945KBF0-F1
#
_cell.length_a   1.000
_cell.length_b   1.000
_cell.length_c   1.000
_cell.angle_alpha   90.00
_cell.angle_beta   90.00
_cell.angle_gamma   90.00
#
_symmetry.space_group_name_H-M   'P 1'
#
loop_
_entity.id
_entity.type
_entity.pdbx_description
1 polymer ?
#
loop_
_entity_poly.entity_id
_entity_poly.type
_entity_poly.pdbx_seq_one_letter_code
_entity_poly.pdbx_strand_id
1 'polypeptide(L)'
;MIGSSFAWSNDNAIIDSSTRFHPVISDSGMVVSQEIFASQVGAEILALGGNAVDAAVATGFALAVTLPRAGNLGGGGFMLIHLAEENKTLSIDYREMAPTGASRDMFLDTEGDVDNAKARFSIQSSGVPGTVAGLLHALDNYGTLSLKQVLQPAIDLARNGFPVSTDLAASLQARQPTLHKNPASKSYFYRADGSGYKYGESLVQSDLAATLERIAKSGKRGFYKGRTAQLIIAEMRRSGGLINHRDLADYRVVERAPICGDYRGNRVCTMPPPSSGGVHMLQMLNILEGWDLQALG
;
A
#
# COMPACT_ATOMS: atom_id res chain seq x y z
N MET A 1 32.01 44.61 9.00
CA MET A 1 30.64 44.32 8.55
C MET A 1 30.59 42.89 8.06
N ILE A 2 30.23 41.96 8.93
CA ILE A 2 29.94 40.56 8.57
C ILE A 2 28.56 40.32 9.18
N GLY A 3 27.53 40.48 8.36
CA GLY A 3 26.15 40.23 8.76
C GLY A 3 25.85 38.76 8.54
N SER A 4 25.83 37.98 9.62
CA SER A 4 25.34 36.62 9.63
C SER A 4 23.83 36.63 9.42
N SER A 5 23.37 36.30 8.21
CA SER A 5 21.96 36.05 7.92
C SER A 5 21.57 34.68 8.47
N PHE A 6 21.12 34.66 9.72
CA PHE A 6 20.39 33.52 10.26
C PHE A 6 19.01 33.47 9.58
N ALA A 7 18.83 32.52 8.68
CA ALA A 7 17.51 32.14 8.19
C ALA A 7 16.82 31.34 9.30
N TRP A 8 15.94 32.00 10.04
CA TRP A 8 15.02 31.33 10.95
C TRP A 8 14.03 30.52 10.11
N SER A 9 13.97 29.20 10.29
CA SER A 9 12.81 28.45 9.84
C SER A 9 11.62 28.95 10.65
N ASN A 10 10.65 29.58 9.99
CA ASN A 10 9.39 29.89 10.64
C ASN A 10 8.72 28.55 11.02
N ASP A 11 8.61 28.28 12.32
CA ASP A 11 7.96 27.08 12.88
C ASP A 11 6.43 27.05 12.65
N ASN A 12 5.87 28.06 11.99
CA ASN A 12 4.47 28.11 11.62
C ASN A 12 4.30 27.68 10.17
N ALA A 13 3.49 26.65 9.93
CA ALA A 13 2.97 26.36 8.60
C ALA A 13 2.40 27.64 7.99
N ILE A 14 2.74 27.94 6.73
CA ILE A 14 2.21 29.10 6.01
C ILE A 14 0.73 28.83 5.71
N ILE A 15 -0.15 29.05 6.70
CA ILE A 15 -1.60 29.04 6.54
C ILE A 15 -2.01 30.46 6.23
N ASP A 16 -2.03 30.79 4.94
CA ASP A 16 -2.53 32.08 4.45
C ASP A 16 -4.06 32.01 4.29
N SER A 17 -4.77 32.73 5.14
CA SER A 17 -6.23 32.80 5.15
C SER A 17 -6.82 33.45 3.90
N SER A 18 -6.01 34.13 3.09
CA SER A 18 -6.42 34.71 1.81
C SER A 18 -6.40 33.71 0.64
N THR A 19 -5.81 32.52 0.84
CA THR A 19 -5.77 31.48 -0.19
C THR A 19 -7.11 30.76 -0.33
N ARG A 20 -7.45 30.31 -1.54
CA ARG A 20 -8.69 29.56 -1.81
C ARG A 20 -8.68 28.14 -1.25
N PHE A 21 -7.50 27.61 -0.92
CA PHE A 21 -7.30 26.23 -0.49
C PHE A 21 -6.71 26.25 0.91
N HIS A 22 -7.49 25.73 1.86
CA HIS A 22 -7.04 25.61 3.23
C HIS A 22 -6.69 24.15 3.53
N PRO A 23 -5.54 23.88 4.19
CA PRO A 23 -5.24 22.54 4.66
C PRO A 23 -6.24 22.12 5.76
N VAL A 24 -6.43 20.82 5.92
CA VAL A 24 -7.04 20.28 7.14
C VAL A 24 -6.06 20.54 8.29
N ILE A 25 -6.58 20.95 9.45
CA ILE A 25 -5.78 21.26 10.64
C ILE A 25 -6.08 20.22 11.72
N SER A 26 -5.04 19.74 12.40
CA SER A 26 -5.13 18.87 13.57
C SER A 26 -3.99 19.21 14.53
N ASP A 27 -4.26 19.16 15.83
CA ASP A 27 -3.30 19.44 16.91
C ASP A 27 -2.71 18.18 17.56
N SER A 28 -3.17 16.99 17.13
CA SER A 28 -2.82 15.70 17.74
C SER A 28 -2.18 14.73 16.76
N GLY A 29 -2.76 14.58 15.58
CA GLY A 29 -2.26 13.68 14.54
C GLY A 29 -3.12 13.72 13.29
N MET A 30 -2.57 13.25 12.17
CA MET A 30 -3.26 13.27 10.89
C MET A 30 -2.96 11.99 10.11
N VAL A 31 -3.99 11.41 9.53
CA VAL A 31 -3.88 10.33 8.54
C VAL A 31 -4.47 10.81 7.24
N VAL A 32 -3.71 10.68 6.17
CA VAL A 32 -4.13 11.04 4.82
C VAL A 32 -3.96 9.82 3.93
N SER A 33 -5.04 9.42 3.26
CA SER A 33 -5.01 8.40 2.21
C SER A 33 -5.97 8.75 1.09
N GLN A 34 -5.95 7.95 0.01
CA GLN A 34 -6.79 8.18 -1.17
C GLN A 34 -8.29 7.93 -0.91
N GLU A 35 -8.63 7.26 0.19
CA GLU A 35 -10.00 6.82 0.50
C GLU A 35 -10.38 7.28 1.92
N ILE A 36 -11.62 7.75 2.10
CA ILE A 36 -12.05 8.41 3.33
C ILE A 36 -12.22 7.42 4.48
N PHE A 37 -12.80 6.24 4.25
CA PHE A 37 -12.96 5.23 5.31
C PHE A 37 -11.60 4.76 5.82
N ALA A 38 -10.63 4.53 4.93
CA ALA A 38 -9.29 4.14 5.36
C ALA A 38 -8.53 5.25 6.11
N SER A 39 -8.75 6.52 5.76
CA SER A 39 -8.20 7.66 6.50
C SER A 39 -8.84 7.77 7.88
N GLN A 40 -10.17 7.58 7.97
CA GLN A 40 -10.91 7.56 9.23
C GLN A 40 -10.44 6.42 10.14
N VAL A 41 -10.28 5.20 9.62
CA VAL A 41 -9.74 4.06 10.38
C VAL A 41 -8.38 4.38 11.00
N GLY A 42 -7.46 4.99 10.23
CA GLY A 42 -6.16 5.38 10.77
C GLY A 42 -6.27 6.48 11.84
N ALA A 43 -7.12 7.47 11.62
CA ALA A 43 -7.37 8.54 12.59
C ALA A 43 -8.01 8.02 13.89
N GLU A 44 -8.93 7.06 13.80
CA GLU A 44 -9.53 6.39 14.95
C GLU A 44 -8.48 5.59 15.73
N ILE A 45 -7.54 4.94 15.05
CA ILE A 45 -6.43 4.25 15.70
C ILE A 45 -5.50 5.20 16.45
N LEU A 46 -5.21 6.39 15.88
CA LEU A 46 -4.50 7.45 16.61
C LEU A 46 -5.32 7.91 17.82
N ALA A 47 -6.63 8.11 17.67
CA ALA A 47 -7.51 8.51 18.77
C ALA A 47 -7.63 7.46 19.89
N LEU A 48 -7.42 6.18 19.56
CA LEU A 48 -7.31 5.07 20.53
C LEU A 48 -5.95 5.02 21.25
N GLY A 49 -5.04 5.95 20.97
CA GLY A 49 -3.70 6.02 21.56
C GLY A 49 -2.64 5.19 20.82
N GLY A 50 -2.96 4.70 19.61
CA GLY A 50 -1.98 4.07 18.73
C GLY A 50 -0.98 5.10 18.19
N ASN A 51 0.20 4.63 17.81
CA ASN A 51 1.20 5.47 17.18
C ASN A 51 1.00 5.57 15.65
N ALA A 52 1.89 6.30 14.97
CA ALA A 52 1.83 6.46 13.51
C ALA A 52 1.94 5.12 12.74
N VAL A 53 2.65 4.13 13.29
CA VAL A 53 2.78 2.79 12.69
C VAL A 53 1.49 2.01 12.84
N ASP A 54 0.87 2.01 14.04
CA ASP A 54 -0.44 1.36 14.25
C ASP A 54 -1.48 1.92 13.26
N ALA A 55 -1.54 3.24 13.14
CA ALA A 55 -2.45 3.93 12.23
C ALA A 55 -2.17 3.59 10.76
N ALA A 56 -0.89 3.60 10.34
CA ALA A 56 -0.50 3.24 8.99
C ALA A 56 -0.85 1.78 8.65
N VAL A 57 -0.67 0.86 9.59
CA VAL A 57 -1.01 -0.56 9.42
C VAL A 57 -2.52 -0.74 9.29
N ALA A 58 -3.31 -0.10 10.16
CA ALA A 58 -4.77 -0.13 10.09
C ALA A 58 -5.30 0.45 8.77
N THR A 59 -4.78 1.61 8.36
CA THR A 59 -5.10 2.23 7.06
C THR A 59 -4.73 1.31 5.90
N GLY A 60 -3.58 0.63 5.95
CA GLY A 60 -3.17 -0.33 4.92
C GLY A 60 -4.16 -1.50 4.76
N PHE A 61 -4.61 -2.08 5.88
CA PHE A 61 -5.63 -3.14 5.85
C PHE A 61 -7.01 -2.61 5.43
N ALA A 62 -7.39 -1.41 5.84
CA ALA A 62 -8.65 -0.78 5.41
C ALA A 62 -8.65 -0.51 3.89
N LEU A 63 -7.56 0.02 3.34
CA LEU A 63 -7.41 0.23 1.89
C LEU A 63 -7.49 -1.08 1.10
N ALA A 64 -7.03 -2.20 1.67
CA ALA A 64 -7.19 -3.53 1.06
C ALA A 64 -8.65 -3.95 0.90
N VAL A 65 -9.58 -3.29 1.60
CA VAL A 65 -11.02 -3.49 1.52
C VAL A 65 -11.68 -2.39 0.67
N THR A 66 -11.37 -1.12 0.95
CA THR A 66 -12.13 0.03 0.43
C THR A 66 -11.60 0.59 -0.88
N LEU A 67 -10.33 0.33 -1.21
CA LEU A 67 -9.67 0.80 -2.43
C LEU A 67 -9.10 -0.37 -3.25
N PRO A 68 -9.94 -1.31 -3.74
CA PRO A 68 -9.47 -2.56 -4.37
C PRO A 68 -8.71 -2.37 -5.69
N ARG A 69 -8.67 -1.15 -6.25
CA ARG A 69 -7.82 -0.83 -7.40
C ARG A 69 -6.32 -0.76 -7.06
N ALA A 70 -5.96 -0.59 -5.78
CA ALA A 70 -4.58 -0.39 -5.35
C ALA A 70 -4.29 -0.95 -3.95
N GLY A 71 -5.13 -0.63 -2.95
CA GLY A 71 -5.02 -1.24 -1.62
C GLY A 71 -5.20 -2.75 -1.72
N ASN A 72 -4.36 -3.52 -1.03
CA ASN A 72 -4.26 -4.95 -1.32
C ASN A 72 -3.75 -5.79 -0.14
N LEU A 73 -4.09 -7.08 -0.16
CA LEU A 73 -3.34 -8.14 0.53
C LEU A 73 -2.46 -8.95 -0.45
N GLY A 74 -2.79 -8.89 -1.75
CA GLY A 74 -2.22 -9.73 -2.82
C GLY A 74 -1.09 -9.08 -3.62
N GLY A 75 -0.62 -7.89 -3.24
CA GLY A 75 0.52 -7.21 -3.84
C GLY A 75 1.63 -6.97 -2.82
N GLY A 76 2.36 -5.87 -2.94
CA GLY A 76 3.44 -5.48 -2.04
C GLY A 76 3.66 -3.98 -2.01
N GLY A 77 4.75 -3.53 -1.39
CA GLY A 77 5.05 -2.12 -1.27
C GLY A 77 6.26 -1.80 -0.40
N PHE A 78 6.26 -0.57 0.08
CA PHE A 78 7.34 0.03 0.84
C PHE A 78 6.78 0.93 1.94
N MET A 79 7.46 1.00 3.08
CA MET A 79 7.13 1.91 4.17
C MET A 79 8.40 2.62 4.64
N LEU A 80 8.36 3.94 4.75
CA LEU A 80 9.40 4.75 5.37
C LEU A 80 8.88 5.20 6.74
N ILE A 81 9.64 4.96 7.78
CA ILE A 81 9.25 5.27 9.17
C ILE A 81 10.32 6.17 9.76
N HIS A 82 9.91 7.27 10.37
CA HIS A 82 10.76 8.08 11.24
C HIS A 82 10.34 7.86 12.69
N LEU A 83 11.21 7.24 13.47
CA LEU A 83 11.06 7.02 14.89
C LEU A 83 11.59 8.24 15.64
N ALA A 84 10.68 9.10 16.10
CA ALA A 84 11.02 10.37 16.72
C ALA A 84 11.87 10.23 17.99
N GLU A 85 11.53 9.26 18.85
CA GLU A 85 12.26 9.01 20.11
C GLU A 85 13.71 8.57 19.88
N GLU A 86 13.96 7.82 18.81
CA GLU A 86 15.31 7.37 18.42
C GLU A 86 16.02 8.36 17.48
N ASN A 87 15.31 9.39 17.00
CA ASN A 87 15.72 10.24 15.88
C ASN A 87 16.26 9.41 14.69
N LYS A 88 15.55 8.34 14.35
CA LYS A 88 16.01 7.33 13.39
C LYS A 88 14.99 7.13 12.29
N THR A 89 15.45 7.22 11.04
CA THR A 89 14.64 6.87 9.87
C THR A 89 15.03 5.49 9.37
N LEU A 90 14.04 4.64 9.14
CA LEU A 90 14.22 3.30 8.58
C LEU A 90 13.24 3.05 7.44
N SER A 91 13.52 2.03 6.64
CA SER A 91 12.64 1.65 5.55
C SER A 91 12.36 0.15 5.55
N ILE A 92 11.12 -0.22 5.27
CA ILE A 92 10.63 -1.60 5.19
C ILE A 92 10.31 -1.88 3.72
N ASP A 93 11.01 -2.85 3.15
CA ASP A 93 10.75 -3.41 1.82
C ASP A 93 9.93 -4.69 1.96
N TYR A 94 8.69 -4.59 1.52
CA TYR A 94 7.76 -5.71 1.37
C TYR A 94 7.24 -5.77 -0.07
N ARG A 95 8.11 -5.46 -1.03
CA ARG A 95 7.84 -5.67 -2.45
C ARG A 95 7.61 -7.15 -2.72
N GLU A 96 6.81 -7.45 -3.74
CA GLU A 96 6.62 -8.83 -4.18
C GLU A 96 7.95 -9.47 -4.62
N MET A 97 8.09 -10.77 -4.37
CA MET A 97 9.24 -11.55 -4.85
C MET A 97 8.84 -12.34 -6.11
N ALA A 98 9.75 -12.48 -7.07
CA ALA A 98 9.52 -13.40 -8.17
C ALA A 98 9.39 -14.84 -7.63
N PRO A 99 8.39 -15.64 -8.07
CA PRO A 99 8.28 -17.04 -7.69
C PRO A 99 9.53 -17.84 -8.10
N THR A 100 9.85 -18.91 -7.38
CA THR A 100 11.01 -19.78 -7.70
C THR A 100 10.93 -20.42 -9.09
N GLY A 101 9.73 -20.54 -9.67
CA GLY A 101 9.53 -21.00 -11.05
C GLY A 101 9.69 -19.90 -12.11
N ALA A 102 9.93 -18.65 -11.74
CA ALA A 102 10.13 -17.56 -12.69
C ALA A 102 11.46 -17.69 -13.43
N SER A 103 11.49 -17.27 -14.68
CA SER A 103 12.70 -17.25 -15.51
C SER A 103 12.82 -15.92 -16.26
N ARG A 104 14.02 -15.62 -16.74
CA ARG A 104 14.33 -14.38 -17.47
C ARG A 104 13.38 -14.14 -18.64
N ASP A 105 13.07 -15.19 -19.39
CA ASP A 105 12.37 -15.10 -20.67
C ASP A 105 10.90 -15.55 -20.58
N MET A 106 10.35 -15.72 -19.37
CA MET A 106 8.99 -16.26 -19.16
C MET A 106 7.86 -15.42 -19.80
N PHE A 107 8.14 -14.18 -20.18
CA PHE A 107 7.19 -13.27 -20.83
C PHE A 107 7.50 -13.01 -22.31
N LEU A 108 8.43 -13.76 -22.90
CA LEU A 108 8.68 -13.70 -24.33
C LEU A 108 7.78 -14.69 -25.07
N ASP A 109 7.40 -14.34 -26.29
CA ASP A 109 6.75 -15.23 -27.24
C ASP A 109 7.78 -16.11 -27.99
N THR A 110 7.33 -16.84 -29.00
CA THR A 110 8.20 -17.75 -29.77
C THR A 110 9.21 -17.04 -30.68
N GLU A 111 8.99 -15.76 -30.96
CA GLU A 111 9.89 -14.93 -31.78
C GLU A 111 10.91 -14.17 -30.92
N GLY A 112 10.73 -14.17 -29.60
CA GLY A 112 11.57 -13.48 -28.63
C GLY A 112 11.05 -12.08 -28.26
N ASP A 113 9.86 -11.71 -28.75
CA ASP A 113 9.21 -10.43 -28.43
C ASP A 113 8.37 -10.54 -27.15
N VAL A 114 8.07 -9.39 -26.53
CA VAL A 114 7.32 -9.36 -25.27
C VAL A 114 5.83 -9.68 -25.50
N ASP A 115 5.35 -10.77 -24.89
CA ASP A 115 3.93 -11.05 -24.76
C ASP A 115 3.33 -10.15 -23.66
N ASN A 116 2.82 -8.99 -24.08
CA ASN A 116 2.20 -8.02 -23.18
C ASN A 116 0.92 -8.53 -22.50
N ALA A 117 0.19 -9.46 -23.13
CA ALA A 117 -1.00 -10.03 -22.54
C ALA A 117 -0.63 -10.94 -21.36
N LYS A 118 0.38 -11.79 -21.55
CA LYS A 118 0.96 -12.62 -20.51
C LYS A 118 1.64 -11.80 -19.42
N ALA A 119 2.40 -10.76 -19.79
CA ALA A 119 3.13 -9.93 -18.84
C ALA A 119 2.25 -9.05 -17.95
N ARG A 120 1.04 -8.67 -18.39
CA ARG A 120 0.15 -7.76 -17.63
C ARG A 120 -1.18 -8.35 -17.17
N PHE A 121 -1.72 -9.32 -17.89
CA PHE A 121 -3.11 -9.78 -17.71
C PHE A 121 -3.23 -11.28 -17.49
N SER A 122 -2.13 -11.96 -17.14
CA SER A 122 -2.14 -13.37 -16.76
C SER A 122 -1.81 -13.57 -15.27
N ILE A 123 -2.14 -14.74 -14.74
CA ILE A 123 -1.78 -15.12 -13.36
C ILE A 123 -0.24 -15.23 -13.18
N GLN A 124 0.52 -15.38 -14.26
CA GLN A 124 1.98 -15.47 -14.22
C GLN A 124 2.63 -14.10 -13.95
N SER A 125 1.89 -13.01 -14.13
CA SER A 125 2.29 -11.65 -13.74
C SER A 125 2.29 -11.41 -12.23
N SER A 126 1.78 -12.34 -11.43
CA SER A 126 1.72 -12.21 -9.98
C SER A 126 3.05 -12.60 -9.32
N GLY A 127 3.69 -11.63 -8.66
CA GLY A 127 4.75 -11.92 -7.69
C GLY A 127 4.17 -12.43 -6.37
N VAL A 128 5.02 -13.04 -5.54
CA VAL A 128 4.66 -13.52 -4.20
C VAL A 128 4.25 -12.32 -3.33
N PRO A 129 3.00 -12.26 -2.82
CA PRO A 129 2.50 -11.07 -2.14
C PRO A 129 3.26 -10.75 -0.85
N GLY A 130 3.53 -9.46 -0.64
CA GLY A 130 4.31 -8.95 0.49
C GLY A 130 3.57 -8.11 1.51
N THR A 131 2.44 -7.50 1.15
CA THR A 131 1.76 -6.50 2.00
C THR A 131 1.44 -7.03 3.40
N VAL A 132 0.87 -8.23 3.52
CA VAL A 132 0.54 -8.80 4.83
C VAL A 132 1.80 -8.97 5.69
N ALA A 133 2.89 -9.50 5.13
CA ALA A 133 4.12 -9.66 5.89
C ALA A 133 4.73 -8.30 6.28
N GLY A 134 4.72 -7.31 5.38
CA GLY A 134 5.26 -5.97 5.64
C GLY A 134 4.51 -5.21 6.73
N LEU A 135 3.18 -5.20 6.64
CA LEU A 135 2.32 -4.54 7.62
C LEU A 135 2.41 -5.18 9.01
N LEU A 136 2.43 -6.52 9.07
CA LEU A 136 2.63 -7.22 10.33
C LEU A 136 4.02 -6.99 10.91
N HIS A 137 5.06 -6.99 10.06
CA HIS A 137 6.42 -6.69 10.51
C HIS A 137 6.52 -5.27 11.09
N ALA A 138 5.91 -4.28 10.45
CA ALA A 138 5.87 -2.92 10.97
C ALA A 138 5.16 -2.86 12.34
N LEU A 139 3.99 -3.49 12.45
CA LEU A 139 3.23 -3.52 13.70
C LEU A 139 4.00 -4.23 14.83
N ASP A 140 4.55 -5.41 14.56
CA ASP A 140 5.21 -6.25 15.57
C ASP A 140 6.48 -5.58 16.14
N ASN A 141 7.19 -4.78 15.32
CA ASN A 141 8.46 -4.17 15.73
C ASN A 141 8.33 -2.70 16.16
N TYR A 142 7.35 -1.97 15.63
CA TYR A 142 7.26 -0.51 15.79
C TYR A 142 5.86 -0.01 16.16
N GLY A 143 4.85 -0.89 16.24
CA GLY A 143 3.52 -0.55 16.73
C GLY A 143 3.39 -0.73 18.24
N THR A 144 2.26 -0.28 18.80
CA THR A 144 1.94 -0.43 20.23
C THR A 144 0.61 -1.12 20.48
N LEU A 145 -0.26 -1.21 19.47
CA LEU A 145 -1.56 -1.85 19.59
C LEU A 145 -1.53 -3.33 19.20
N SER A 146 -2.49 -4.08 19.71
CA SER A 146 -2.62 -5.49 19.34
C SER A 146 -3.08 -5.64 17.89
N LEU A 147 -2.64 -6.73 17.25
CA LEU A 147 -3.06 -7.09 15.89
C LEU A 147 -4.59 -7.10 15.72
N LYS A 148 -5.30 -7.56 16.75
CA LYS A 148 -6.76 -7.59 16.76
C LYS A 148 -7.35 -6.18 16.66
N GLN A 149 -6.86 -5.22 17.44
CA GLN A 149 -7.34 -3.83 17.42
C GLN A 149 -7.13 -3.20 16.04
N VAL A 150 -5.96 -3.43 15.43
CA VAL A 150 -5.58 -2.82 14.16
C VAL A 150 -6.32 -3.41 12.95
N LEU A 151 -6.63 -4.72 12.95
CA LEU A 151 -7.39 -5.35 11.85
C LEU A 151 -8.91 -5.24 11.97
N GLN A 152 -9.44 -5.06 13.18
CA GLN A 152 -10.89 -5.11 13.39
C GLN A 152 -11.67 -4.15 12.47
N PRO A 153 -11.25 -2.89 12.25
CA PRO A 153 -11.99 -1.99 11.37
C PRO A 153 -12.06 -2.50 9.91
N ALA A 154 -10.97 -3.06 9.38
CA ALA A 154 -10.96 -3.65 8.05
C ALA A 154 -11.85 -4.91 7.96
N ILE A 155 -11.87 -5.73 9.01
CA ILE A 155 -12.76 -6.90 9.10
C ILE A 155 -14.23 -6.44 9.05
N ASP A 156 -14.58 -5.40 9.81
CA ASP A 156 -15.94 -4.88 9.88
C ASP A 156 -16.38 -4.26 8.55
N LEU A 157 -15.51 -3.46 7.90
CA LEU A 157 -15.76 -2.93 6.55
C LEU A 157 -15.98 -4.04 5.53
N ALA A 158 -15.17 -5.11 5.56
CA ALA A 158 -15.31 -6.21 4.60
C ALA A 158 -16.57 -7.05 4.86
N ARG A 159 -16.90 -7.28 6.14
CA ARG A 159 -18.02 -8.13 6.59
C ARG A 159 -19.37 -7.46 6.42
N ASN A 160 -19.48 -6.21 6.88
CA ASN A 160 -20.73 -5.45 6.91
C ASN A 160 -20.95 -4.66 5.61
N GLY A 161 -19.87 -4.49 4.84
CA GLY A 161 -19.83 -3.69 3.63
C GLY A 161 -19.66 -2.21 3.92
N PHE A 162 -19.38 -1.46 2.85
CA PHE A 162 -19.23 -0.01 2.87
C PHE A 162 -19.89 0.58 1.62
N PRO A 163 -20.35 1.84 1.66
CA PRO A 163 -21.00 2.46 0.52
C PRO A 163 -19.99 2.71 -0.60
N VAL A 164 -20.35 2.31 -1.81
CA VAL A 164 -19.54 2.52 -3.01
C VAL A 164 -19.51 4.02 -3.35
N SER A 165 -18.31 4.56 -3.48
CA SER A 165 -18.09 5.95 -3.93
C SER A 165 -18.27 6.07 -5.44
N THR A 166 -18.42 7.30 -5.94
CA THR A 166 -18.46 7.59 -7.38
C THR A 166 -17.16 7.17 -8.08
N ASP A 167 -16.01 7.38 -7.44
CA ASP A 167 -14.70 6.96 -7.94
C ASP A 167 -14.56 5.44 -8.01
N LEU A 168 -15.00 4.70 -6.98
CA LEU A 168 -14.99 3.24 -6.99
C LEU A 168 -15.91 2.68 -8.07
N ALA A 169 -17.14 3.20 -8.18
CA ALA A 169 -18.09 2.79 -9.22
C ALA A 169 -17.51 3.00 -10.63
N ALA A 170 -16.94 4.18 -10.90
CA ALA A 170 -16.30 4.49 -12.18
C ALA A 170 -15.09 3.59 -12.46
N SER A 171 -14.24 3.35 -11.44
CA SER A 171 -13.09 2.46 -11.55
C SER A 171 -13.52 1.03 -11.89
N LEU A 172 -14.56 0.49 -11.24
CA LEU A 172 -15.08 -0.85 -11.53
C LEU A 172 -15.73 -0.93 -12.90
N GLN A 173 -16.48 0.09 -13.31
CA GLN A 173 -17.05 0.15 -14.66
C GLN A 173 -15.94 0.12 -15.73
N ALA A 174 -14.89 0.92 -15.56
CA ALA A 174 -13.75 0.95 -16.48
C ALA A 174 -13.01 -0.40 -16.57
N ARG A 175 -13.03 -1.21 -15.50
CA ARG A 175 -12.36 -2.53 -15.46
C ARG A 175 -13.27 -3.72 -15.73
N GLN A 176 -14.56 -3.48 -15.98
CA GLN A 176 -15.55 -4.51 -16.27
C GLN A 176 -15.14 -5.46 -17.41
N PRO A 177 -14.61 -5.00 -18.56
CA PRO A 177 -14.22 -5.91 -19.64
C PRO A 177 -13.12 -6.91 -19.25
N THR A 178 -12.26 -6.56 -18.28
CA THR A 178 -11.18 -7.41 -17.81
C THR A 178 -11.63 -8.29 -16.64
N LEU A 179 -12.27 -7.69 -15.62
CA LEU A 179 -12.69 -8.43 -14.43
C LEU A 179 -13.78 -9.46 -14.73
N HIS A 180 -14.62 -9.23 -15.75
CA HIS A 180 -15.61 -10.22 -16.19
C HIS A 180 -15.02 -11.49 -16.80
N LYS A 181 -13.74 -11.48 -17.21
CA LYS A 181 -13.07 -12.67 -17.76
C LYS A 181 -12.78 -13.72 -16.69
N ASN A 182 -12.70 -13.32 -15.42
CA ASN A 182 -12.52 -14.24 -14.30
C ASN A 182 -13.83 -14.36 -13.51
N PRO A 183 -14.44 -15.55 -13.40
CA PRO A 183 -15.70 -15.73 -12.67
C PRO A 183 -15.66 -15.28 -11.21
N ALA A 184 -14.54 -15.48 -10.51
CA ALA A 184 -14.39 -15.05 -9.12
C ALA A 184 -14.34 -13.53 -9.02
N SER A 185 -13.54 -12.85 -9.86
CA SER A 185 -13.50 -11.38 -9.91
C SER A 185 -14.87 -10.79 -10.26
N LYS A 186 -15.60 -11.40 -11.20
CA LYS A 186 -16.98 -10.99 -11.52
C LYS A 186 -17.87 -11.09 -10.28
N SER A 187 -17.83 -12.21 -9.54
CA SER A 187 -18.66 -12.40 -8.36
C SER A 187 -18.30 -11.49 -7.19
N TYR A 188 -17.03 -11.06 -7.07
CA TYR A 188 -16.58 -10.21 -5.97
C TYR A 188 -16.88 -8.73 -6.17
N PHE A 189 -16.86 -8.24 -7.40
CA PHE A 189 -16.92 -6.80 -7.69
C PHE A 189 -18.17 -6.35 -8.46
N TYR A 190 -19.01 -7.28 -8.90
CA TYR A 190 -20.22 -6.99 -9.66
C TYR A 190 -21.41 -7.73 -9.06
N ARG A 191 -22.60 -7.22 -9.36
CA ARG A 191 -23.87 -7.80 -8.95
C ARG A 191 -24.08 -9.14 -9.67
N ALA A 192 -25.02 -9.94 -9.17
CA ALA A 192 -25.30 -11.27 -9.72
C ALA A 192 -25.66 -11.26 -11.23
N ASP A 193 -26.29 -10.20 -11.70
CA ASP A 193 -26.61 -9.99 -13.12
C ASP A 193 -25.40 -9.49 -13.96
N GLY A 194 -24.26 -9.23 -13.32
CA GLY A 194 -23.05 -8.69 -13.93
C GLY A 194 -23.04 -7.17 -14.08
N SER A 195 -24.02 -6.45 -13.52
CA SER A 195 -24.00 -4.99 -13.47
C SER A 195 -23.09 -4.48 -12.35
N GLY A 196 -22.53 -3.28 -12.53
CA GLY A 196 -21.72 -2.61 -11.51
C GLY A 196 -22.55 -2.03 -10.38
N TYR A 197 -21.92 -1.83 -9.22
CA TYR A 197 -22.51 -1.11 -8.10
C TYR A 197 -22.63 0.39 -8.41
N LYS A 198 -23.70 1.02 -7.92
CA LYS A 198 -23.93 2.47 -8.00
C LYS A 198 -23.47 3.17 -6.72
N TYR A 199 -23.32 4.49 -6.81
CA TYR A 199 -23.01 5.32 -5.65
C TYR A 199 -23.98 5.05 -4.48
N GLY A 200 -23.42 4.86 -3.29
CA GLY A 200 -24.16 4.60 -2.05
C GLY A 200 -24.64 3.16 -1.87
N GLU A 201 -24.60 2.31 -2.90
CA GLU A 201 -24.86 0.88 -2.72
C GLU A 201 -23.75 0.23 -1.89
N SER A 202 -24.09 -0.79 -1.11
CA SER A 202 -23.11 -1.46 -0.24
C SER A 202 -22.34 -2.57 -0.98
N LEU A 203 -21.02 -2.50 -0.92
CA LEU A 203 -20.13 -3.57 -1.38
C LEU A 203 -19.68 -4.42 -0.17
N VAL A 204 -20.13 -5.67 -0.13
CA VAL A 204 -19.79 -6.66 0.91
C VAL A 204 -18.77 -7.65 0.37
N GLN A 205 -17.73 -7.95 1.15
CA GLN A 205 -16.61 -8.81 0.75
C GLN A 205 -16.37 -9.92 1.79
N SER A 206 -17.33 -10.83 1.94
CA SER A 206 -17.32 -11.86 3.00
C SER A 206 -16.10 -12.78 2.97
N ASP A 207 -15.60 -13.17 1.78
CA ASP A 207 -14.39 -13.98 1.65
C ASP A 207 -13.11 -13.22 2.05
N LEU A 208 -13.08 -11.92 1.79
CA LEU A 208 -12.00 -11.04 2.25
C LEU A 208 -12.05 -10.86 3.76
N ALA A 209 -13.24 -10.68 4.34
CA ALA A 209 -13.45 -10.63 5.78
C ALA A 209 -12.93 -11.92 6.45
N ALA A 210 -13.27 -13.09 5.92
CA ALA A 210 -12.76 -14.37 6.42
C ALA A 210 -11.22 -14.48 6.30
N THR A 211 -10.63 -13.85 5.29
CA THR A 211 -9.17 -13.80 5.11
C THR A 211 -8.50 -12.92 6.16
N LEU A 212 -9.02 -11.72 6.39
CA LEU A 212 -8.60 -10.83 7.47
C LEU A 212 -8.79 -11.51 8.84
N GLU A 213 -9.90 -12.25 9.01
CA GLU A 213 -10.21 -13.26 10.03
C GLU A 213 -8.99 -14.11 10.44
N ARG A 214 -8.50 -14.83 9.44
CA ARG A 214 -7.37 -15.74 9.61
C ARG A 214 -6.08 -15.01 9.94
N ILE A 215 -5.86 -13.82 9.37
CA ILE A 215 -4.69 -12.99 9.66
C ILE A 215 -4.76 -12.49 11.11
N ALA A 216 -5.86 -11.90 11.55
CA ALA A 216 -6.04 -11.40 12.92
C ALA A 216 -5.84 -12.51 13.96
N LYS A 217 -6.29 -13.75 13.66
CA LYS A 217 -6.13 -14.89 14.56
C LYS A 217 -4.73 -15.50 14.56
N SER A 218 -4.05 -15.53 13.42
CA SER A 218 -2.84 -16.35 13.22
C SER A 218 -1.62 -15.58 12.71
N GLY A 219 -1.69 -14.24 12.68
CA GLY A 219 -0.68 -13.37 12.11
C GLY A 219 -0.29 -13.78 10.69
N LYS A 220 1.01 -13.79 10.41
CA LYS A 220 1.58 -14.17 9.11
C LYS A 220 1.11 -15.55 8.64
N ARG A 221 0.91 -16.51 9.56
CA ARG A 221 0.44 -17.87 9.20
C ARG A 221 -0.99 -17.87 8.63
N GLY A 222 -1.79 -16.85 8.94
CA GLY A 222 -3.15 -16.70 8.42
C GLY A 222 -3.22 -16.43 6.92
N PHE A 223 -2.13 -15.94 6.32
CA PHE A 223 -2.03 -15.66 4.89
C PHE A 223 -1.07 -16.63 4.18
N TYR A 224 0.15 -16.77 4.70
CA TYR A 224 1.25 -17.50 4.04
C TYR A 224 1.24 -19.01 4.31
N LYS A 225 0.36 -19.51 5.19
CA LYS A 225 0.15 -20.93 5.48
C LYS A 225 -1.36 -21.23 5.60
N GLY A 226 -1.69 -22.51 5.81
CA GLY A 226 -3.06 -22.94 6.06
C GLY A 226 -4.02 -22.64 4.91
N ARG A 227 -5.26 -22.27 5.24
CA ARG A 227 -6.36 -22.15 4.27
C ARG A 227 -6.11 -21.09 3.19
N THR A 228 -5.63 -19.90 3.55
CA THR A 228 -5.39 -18.82 2.57
C THR A 228 -4.31 -19.24 1.56
N ALA A 229 -3.18 -19.78 2.05
CA ALA A 229 -2.13 -20.29 1.18
C ALA A 229 -2.63 -21.40 0.26
N GLN A 230 -3.42 -22.35 0.78
CA GLN A 230 -4.03 -23.42 -0.04
C GLN A 230 -4.91 -22.86 -1.15
N LEU A 231 -5.71 -21.82 -0.88
CA LEU A 231 -6.56 -21.17 -1.88
C LEU A 231 -5.73 -20.46 -2.95
N ILE A 232 -4.65 -19.77 -2.56
CA ILE A 232 -3.70 -19.15 -3.50
C ILE A 232 -3.09 -20.23 -4.41
N ILE A 233 -2.57 -21.32 -3.84
CA ILE A 233 -1.95 -22.40 -4.64
C ILE A 233 -2.98 -23.08 -5.56
N ALA A 234 -4.22 -23.25 -5.11
CA ALA A 234 -5.29 -23.78 -5.94
C ALA A 234 -5.64 -22.84 -7.12
N GLU A 235 -5.61 -21.52 -6.92
CA GLU A 235 -5.74 -20.54 -8.00
C GLU A 235 -4.55 -20.59 -8.97
N MET A 236 -3.33 -20.64 -8.46
CA MET A 236 -2.12 -20.75 -9.29
C MET A 236 -2.18 -22.00 -10.17
N ARG A 237 -2.53 -23.15 -9.59
CA ARG A 237 -2.63 -24.42 -10.35
C ARG A 237 -3.71 -24.38 -11.42
N ARG A 238 -4.91 -23.88 -11.11
CA ARG A 238 -6.03 -23.89 -12.07
C ARG A 238 -5.81 -22.89 -13.22
N SER A 239 -5.03 -21.83 -12.99
CA SER A 239 -4.84 -20.72 -13.93
C SER A 239 -3.46 -20.73 -14.60
N GLY A 240 -2.57 -21.68 -14.28
CA GLY A 240 -1.23 -21.78 -14.86
C GLY A 240 -0.18 -20.83 -14.27
N GLY A 241 -0.36 -20.42 -13.01
CA GLY A 241 0.54 -19.54 -12.26
C GLY A 241 1.73 -20.28 -11.63
N LEU A 242 2.70 -19.49 -11.15
CA LEU A 242 4.01 -20.01 -10.72
C LEU A 242 4.19 -20.08 -9.19
N ILE A 243 3.41 -19.32 -8.42
CA ILE A 243 3.55 -19.27 -6.96
C ILE A 243 3.21 -20.66 -6.38
N ASN A 244 4.15 -21.23 -5.64
CA ASN A 244 4.03 -22.50 -4.96
C ASN A 244 4.10 -22.34 -3.42
N HIS A 245 3.94 -23.44 -2.68
CA HIS A 245 3.96 -23.41 -1.21
C HIS A 245 5.30 -22.93 -0.63
N ARG A 246 6.42 -23.27 -1.28
CA ARG A 246 7.74 -22.82 -0.87
C ARG A 246 7.90 -21.32 -1.05
N ASP A 247 7.41 -20.77 -2.17
CA ASP A 247 7.44 -19.34 -2.42
C ASP A 247 6.72 -18.55 -1.30
N LEU A 248 5.52 -18.99 -0.91
CA LEU A 248 4.78 -18.38 0.20
C LEU A 248 5.49 -18.53 1.55
N ALA A 249 6.13 -19.68 1.78
CA ALA A 249 6.85 -19.94 3.03
C ALA A 249 8.16 -19.15 3.15
N ASP A 250 8.86 -18.95 2.03
CA ASP A 250 10.17 -18.32 1.94
C ASP A 250 10.08 -16.78 1.78
N TYR A 251 8.87 -16.23 1.61
CA TYR A 251 8.65 -14.79 1.54
C TYR A 251 9.14 -14.08 2.80
N ARG A 252 9.95 -13.04 2.61
CA ARG A 252 10.54 -12.24 3.68
C ARG A 252 10.45 -10.75 3.39
N VAL A 253 10.21 -10.00 4.46
CA VAL A 253 10.38 -8.55 4.50
C VAL A 253 11.86 -8.25 4.67
N VAL A 254 12.32 -7.13 4.14
CA VAL A 254 13.69 -6.65 4.32
C VAL A 254 13.65 -5.24 4.87
N GLU A 255 14.22 -5.02 6.05
CA GLU A 255 14.54 -3.66 6.48
C GLU A 255 15.80 -3.18 5.80
N ARG A 256 15.76 -1.94 5.30
CA ARG A 256 16.87 -1.33 4.57
C ARG A 256 17.16 0.04 5.16
N ALA A 257 18.44 0.41 5.15
CA ALA A 257 18.82 1.79 5.41
C ALA A 257 18.19 2.69 4.33
N PRO A 258 17.45 3.75 4.70
CA PRO A 258 16.94 4.70 3.72
C PRO A 258 18.10 5.40 3.02
N ILE A 259 17.87 5.84 1.78
CA ILE A 259 18.77 6.79 1.15
C ILE A 259 18.29 8.19 1.48
N CYS A 260 19.23 9.06 1.81
CA CYS A 260 18.93 10.43 2.19
C CYS A 260 19.93 11.38 1.54
N GLY A 261 19.45 12.55 1.11
CA GLY A 261 20.25 13.67 0.63
C GLY A 261 19.84 14.95 1.35
N ASP A 262 20.58 16.01 1.09
CA ASP A 262 20.28 17.34 1.61
C ASP A 262 19.81 18.21 0.44
N TYR A 263 18.81 19.04 0.68
CA TYR A 263 18.31 19.99 -0.31
C TYR A 263 17.95 21.29 0.39
N ARG A 264 18.74 22.36 0.14
CA ARG A 264 18.50 23.71 0.68
C ARG A 264 18.27 23.74 2.20
N GLY A 265 19.11 23.03 2.95
CA GLY A 265 19.05 22.95 4.42
C GLY A 265 18.07 21.92 4.98
N ASN A 266 17.37 21.17 4.12
CA ASN A 266 16.45 20.11 4.55
C ASN A 266 17.03 18.73 4.26
N ARG A 267 16.95 17.83 5.24
CA ARG A 267 17.28 16.41 5.06
C ARG A 267 16.10 15.68 4.41
N VAL A 268 16.29 15.14 3.21
CA VAL A 268 15.27 14.39 2.48
C VAL A 268 15.63 12.92 2.49
N CYS A 269 14.83 12.09 3.14
CA CYS A 269 14.98 10.63 3.18
C CYS A 269 13.91 9.93 2.37
N THR A 270 14.26 8.83 1.71
CA THR A 270 13.37 8.09 0.80
C THR A 270 13.79 6.63 0.68
N MET A 271 13.00 5.86 -0.06
CA MET A 271 13.20 4.42 -0.24
C MET A 271 14.47 4.11 -1.05
N PRO A 272 15.32 3.17 -0.59
CA PRO A 272 16.44 2.64 -1.35
C PRO A 272 15.96 1.64 -2.42
N PRO A 273 16.87 1.11 -3.25
CA PRO A 273 16.61 -0.11 -4.02
C PRO A 273 15.98 -1.22 -3.14
N PRO A 274 14.94 -1.92 -3.63
CA PRO A 274 14.60 -2.11 -5.05
C PRO A 274 13.73 -1.01 -5.68
N SER A 275 13.39 0.06 -4.95
CA SER A 275 12.79 1.25 -5.56
C SER A 275 13.86 2.11 -6.24
N SER A 276 13.60 2.55 -7.48
CA SER A 276 14.43 3.56 -8.16
C SER A 276 13.99 4.99 -7.86
N GLY A 277 12.76 5.18 -7.35
CA GLY A 277 12.16 6.51 -7.20
C GLY A 277 12.96 7.41 -6.27
N GLY A 278 13.44 6.86 -5.14
CA GLY A 278 14.23 7.62 -4.19
C GLY A 278 15.56 8.11 -4.75
N VAL A 279 16.27 7.25 -5.49
CA VAL A 279 17.57 7.58 -6.10
C VAL A 279 17.41 8.72 -7.09
N HIS A 280 16.44 8.61 -8.00
CA HIS A 280 16.20 9.64 -9.01
C HIS A 280 15.63 10.92 -8.42
N MET A 281 14.80 10.86 -7.39
CA MET A 281 14.31 12.04 -6.69
C MET A 281 15.46 12.84 -6.08
N LEU A 282 16.36 12.19 -5.33
CA LEU A 282 17.52 12.86 -4.75
C LEU A 282 18.48 13.37 -5.83
N GLN A 283 18.68 12.61 -6.91
CA GLN A 283 19.46 13.05 -8.06
C GLN A 283 18.90 14.35 -8.67
N MET A 284 17.59 14.42 -8.89
CA MET A 284 16.93 15.61 -9.42
C MET A 284 17.04 16.79 -8.46
N LEU A 285 16.84 16.57 -7.15
CA LEU A 285 17.02 17.62 -6.14
C LEU A 285 18.45 18.17 -6.13
N ASN A 286 19.47 17.30 -6.23
CA ASN A 286 20.87 17.73 -6.30
C ASN A 286 21.17 18.56 -7.55
N ILE A 287 20.57 18.22 -8.71
CA ILE A 287 20.71 19.03 -9.93
C ILE A 287 20.04 20.39 -9.74
N LEU A 288 18.82 20.41 -9.17
CA LEU A 288 18.03 21.61 -8.95
C LEU A 288 18.63 22.53 -7.88
N GLU A 289 19.43 22.00 -6.95
CA GLU A 289 20.09 22.79 -5.91
C GLU A 289 21.06 23.81 -6.50
N GLY A 290 21.64 23.53 -7.67
CA GLY A 290 22.52 24.45 -8.41
C GLY A 290 21.81 25.66 -9.04
N TRP A 291 20.49 25.77 -8.91
CA TRP A 291 19.68 26.84 -9.51
C TRP A 291 18.95 27.66 -8.45
N ASP A 292 18.69 28.93 -8.73
CA ASP A 292 17.73 29.73 -7.95
C ASP A 292 16.34 29.54 -8.54
N LEU A 293 15.59 28.55 -8.03
CA LEU A 293 14.25 28.27 -8.52
C LEU A 293 13.25 29.40 -8.20
N GLN A 294 13.46 30.17 -7.14
CA GLN A 294 12.58 31.29 -6.80
C GLN A 294 12.72 32.42 -7.82
N ALA A 295 13.94 32.67 -8.29
CA ALA A 295 14.17 33.65 -9.35
C ALA A 295 13.61 33.22 -10.73
N LEU A 296 13.28 31.94 -10.92
CA LEU A 296 12.82 31.39 -12.20
C LEU A 296 11.29 31.38 -12.38
N GLY A 297 10.50 31.63 -11.32
CA GLY A 297 9.04 31.74 -11.37
C GLY A 297 8.30 30.56 -10.74
#